data_AF-A0A8C3MTB2-F1
#
_entry.id   AF-A0A8C3MTB2-F1
#
_cell.length_a   1.000
_cell.length_b   1.000
_cell.length_c   1.000
_cell.angle_alpha   90.00
_cell.angle_beta   90.00
_cell.angle_gamma   90.00
#
_symmetry.space_group_name_H-M   'P 1'
#
loop_
_entity.id
_entity.type
_entity.pdbx_description
1 polymer ?
#
loop_
_entity_poly.entity_id
_entity_poly.type
_entity_poly.pdbx_seq_one_letter_code
_entity_poly.pdbx_strand_id
1 'polypeptide(L)'
;MTKRCDAGLVGLYLHPEPGGLPPTCTAEPAHGSGRNTGFTSAERWVHGQPPPLPSRSRGTGGREPSPGRGSDVDHGQTALSRSPRPPSPAVRCLRRPSPLSGAAPPGATAGRRRWLERDGAGKGKGKAGGNVAVATGDGRKPEAGGAGRRGAGEPFPAASLSPPGSGGSSTMGCFFSRRRKPAQGGQLPLQPQAGAGQDAASGEQKAPQYSWDLRAKIDPKDYTFSGLKNETVGRLPGKVAGQQFVIQDCENCQIYIFDHSATITIDDCVNCQIFLGPIKGSVFFRDCKDCKCVVACQQFRTRDCRKLEVFLCCATQPIIESSTGMKFGCFQYYYPELALQFKDAGLSIFNNTWSNIHDFTPVSGENNWGLLPETAAVQDYVPLPSSEELKAVRVSTDATKSIIPITRGRRQKNSDESCLAVFFAGDYTTANARKLIDEMTSKGFQLVQTKEVLMKAEDAHRVFQQSALEFIPLLEKGPVVALEFNGDGAVEQCRSTVNEVFSGTKVFVSESKASASQDVDNFYNFADMQMGM
;
A
#
# COMPACT_ATOMS: atom_id res chain seq x y z
N MET A 1 -23.42 7.03 -36.61
CA MET A 1 -23.66 6.30 -35.34
C MET A 1 -22.91 7.00 -34.24
N THR A 2 -23.62 7.47 -33.21
CA THR A 2 -23.08 8.28 -32.11
C THR A 2 -22.26 7.46 -31.12
N LYS A 3 -20.99 7.83 -30.92
CA LYS A 3 -20.24 7.45 -29.71
C LYS A 3 -20.56 8.46 -28.60
N ARG A 4 -20.95 7.98 -27.42
CA ARG A 4 -20.99 8.81 -26.21
C ARG A 4 -19.56 8.95 -25.67
N CYS A 5 -19.19 10.15 -25.27
CA CYS A 5 -18.04 10.39 -24.41
C CYS A 5 -18.58 10.54 -22.99
N ASP A 6 -18.22 9.62 -22.09
CA ASP A 6 -18.46 9.81 -20.67
C ASP A 6 -17.36 10.74 -20.12
N ALA A 7 -17.74 11.98 -19.85
CA ALA A 7 -16.93 12.95 -19.12
C ALA A 7 -17.44 13.02 -17.68
N GLY A 8 -16.66 12.49 -16.74
CA GLY A 8 -16.95 12.54 -15.31
C GLY A 8 -15.65 12.61 -14.50
N LEU A 9 -15.69 13.39 -13.40
CA LEU A 9 -14.59 13.67 -12.48
C LEU A 9 -13.42 14.54 -13.01
N VAL A 10 -13.67 15.84 -13.14
CA VAL A 10 -12.79 16.87 -12.52
C VAL A 10 -13.71 17.90 -11.84
N GLY A 11 -13.63 18.04 -10.51
CA GLY A 11 -14.58 18.89 -9.78
C GLY A 11 -14.35 18.96 -8.26
N LEU A 12 -13.21 19.52 -7.83
CA LEU A 12 -12.97 19.99 -6.46
C LEU A 12 -12.31 21.37 -6.57
N TYR A 13 -13.07 22.45 -6.34
CA TYR A 13 -13.23 23.15 -5.05
C TYR A 13 -11.98 23.91 -4.60
N LEU A 14 -12.01 25.23 -4.86
CA LEU A 14 -11.19 26.25 -4.19
C LEU A 14 -12.03 26.84 -3.06
N HIS A 15 -11.47 26.97 -1.85
CA HIS A 15 -12.08 27.75 -0.77
C HIS A 15 -11.71 29.25 -0.89
N PRO A 16 -12.64 30.18 -0.64
CA PRO A 16 -12.33 31.61 -0.53
C PRO A 16 -11.94 32.01 0.91
N GLU A 17 -11.06 33.00 1.04
CA GLU A 17 -10.70 33.60 2.34
C GLU A 17 -11.74 34.62 2.84
N PRO A 18 -11.83 34.87 4.17
CA PRO A 18 -12.78 35.83 4.74
C PRO A 18 -12.17 37.23 4.93
N GLY A 19 -12.79 38.27 4.37
CA GLY A 19 -12.43 39.65 4.67
C GLY A 19 -13.21 40.72 3.89
N GLY A 20 -14.26 41.29 4.48
CA GLY A 20 -14.97 42.44 3.91
C GLY A 20 -16.33 42.71 4.56
N LEU A 21 -16.45 43.82 5.29
CA LEU A 21 -17.72 44.30 5.85
C LEU A 21 -18.59 44.98 4.75
N PRO A 22 -19.93 44.88 4.80
CA PRO A 22 -20.82 45.55 3.85
C PRO A 22 -21.28 46.93 4.33
N PRO A 23 -21.60 47.87 3.42
CA PRO A 23 -22.42 49.04 3.75
C PRO A 23 -23.92 48.73 3.65
N THR A 24 -24.70 49.38 4.49
CA THR A 24 -26.16 49.29 4.60
C THR A 24 -26.89 50.13 3.54
N CYS A 25 -28.10 49.71 3.15
CA CYS A 25 -29.18 50.57 2.68
C CYS A 25 -30.56 49.95 2.93
N THR A 26 -31.61 50.76 2.92
CA THR A 26 -32.84 50.59 3.74
C THR A 26 -34.16 50.63 2.94
N ALA A 27 -35.22 50.05 3.54
CA ALA A 27 -36.67 50.35 3.30
C ALA A 27 -37.26 49.98 1.91
N GLU A 28 -38.55 49.65 1.73
CA GLU A 28 -39.71 49.36 2.62
C GLU A 28 -40.76 48.50 1.84
N PRO A 29 -41.86 47.99 2.45
CA PRO A 29 -42.74 46.97 1.84
C PRO A 29 -44.00 47.52 1.13
N ALA A 30 -44.70 46.66 0.37
CA ALA A 30 -46.03 46.93 -0.18
C ALA A 30 -47.02 45.75 -0.01
N HIS A 31 -48.29 46.06 0.19
CA HIS A 31 -49.37 45.15 0.60
C HIS A 31 -50.32 44.74 -0.54
N GLY A 32 -50.88 43.53 -0.46
CA GLY A 32 -52.17 43.13 -1.09
C GLY A 32 -52.12 42.75 -2.58
N SER A 33 -53.15 42.10 -3.15
CA SER A 33 -54.32 41.42 -2.55
C SER A 33 -55.09 40.62 -3.60
N GLY A 34 -55.66 39.47 -3.24
CA GLY A 34 -56.99 39.05 -3.73
C GLY A 34 -57.13 38.02 -4.88
N ARG A 35 -57.78 36.89 -4.51
CA ARG A 35 -58.77 36.08 -5.26
C ARG A 35 -58.33 35.39 -6.58
N ASN A 36 -58.50 34.08 -6.83
CA ASN A 36 -59.45 33.02 -6.45
C ASN A 36 -60.36 32.58 -7.62
N THR A 37 -59.92 31.55 -8.34
CA THR A 37 -60.70 30.52 -9.05
C THR A 37 -59.85 29.23 -9.03
N GLY A 38 -60.35 28.00 -8.89
CA GLY A 38 -61.73 27.54 -8.73
C GLY A 38 -62.07 26.41 -9.70
N PHE A 39 -61.70 25.16 -9.38
CA PHE A 39 -62.35 23.96 -9.94
C PHE A 39 -62.29 22.78 -8.96
N THR A 40 -63.31 21.92 -9.03
CA THR A 40 -63.74 21.00 -7.96
C THR A 40 -64.01 19.56 -8.46
N SER A 41 -64.46 18.68 -7.56
CA SER A 41 -64.72 17.23 -7.70
C SER A 41 -63.45 16.36 -7.78
N ALA A 42 -63.16 15.43 -6.86
CA ALA A 42 -63.94 14.74 -5.82
C ALA A 42 -65.05 13.81 -6.32
N GLU A 43 -64.83 12.51 -6.13
CA GLU A 43 -65.83 11.56 -5.63
C GLU A 43 -65.15 10.46 -4.77
N ARG A 44 -65.94 9.72 -4.00
CA ARG A 44 -65.53 9.04 -2.75
C ARG A 44 -66.36 7.76 -2.55
N TRP A 45 -65.97 6.94 -1.54
CA TRP A 45 -66.74 5.87 -0.86
C TRP A 45 -66.57 4.41 -1.40
N VAL A 46 -66.51 3.32 -0.58
CA VAL A 46 -66.13 3.17 0.86
C VAL A 46 -65.98 1.70 1.34
N HIS A 47 -65.32 1.50 2.50
CA HIS A 47 -65.40 0.45 3.55
C HIS A 47 -65.13 -1.06 3.27
N GLY A 48 -64.49 -1.72 4.26
CA GLY A 48 -64.71 -3.15 4.58
C GLY A 48 -63.59 -3.90 5.35
N GLN A 49 -63.63 -3.94 6.69
CA GLN A 49 -62.88 -4.87 7.58
C GLN A 49 -63.52 -4.86 9.00
N PRO A 50 -63.31 -5.88 9.88
CA PRO A 50 -63.30 -7.35 9.76
C PRO A 50 -64.59 -7.90 10.46
N PRO A 51 -64.62 -8.79 11.49
CA PRO A 51 -64.01 -10.12 11.79
C PRO A 51 -65.12 -11.24 11.68
N PRO A 52 -65.24 -12.37 12.46
CA PRO A 52 -64.38 -13.09 13.43
C PRO A 52 -64.31 -14.64 13.22
N LEU A 53 -63.99 -15.41 14.28
CA LEU A 53 -63.95 -16.89 14.38
C LEU A 53 -65.32 -17.51 14.79
N PRO A 54 -65.53 -18.85 14.60
CA PRO A 54 -65.58 -19.75 15.78
C PRO A 54 -64.96 -21.17 15.58
N SER A 55 -65.34 -22.15 16.43
CA SER A 55 -64.50 -23.27 16.92
C SER A 55 -65.00 -24.72 16.68
N ARG A 56 -64.15 -25.72 17.02
CA ARG A 56 -64.43 -27.17 17.33
C ARG A 56 -64.78 -28.09 16.12
N SER A 57 -64.55 -29.42 16.11
CA SER A 57 -64.05 -30.42 17.10
C SER A 57 -63.69 -31.81 16.49
N ARG A 58 -62.88 -32.64 17.20
CA ARG A 58 -62.80 -34.14 17.25
C ARG A 58 -62.61 -34.90 15.91
N GLY A 59 -61.48 -35.61 15.70
CA GLY A 59 -61.17 -36.99 16.17
C GLY A 59 -60.43 -37.73 15.02
N THR A 60 -59.74 -38.88 15.13
CA THR A 60 -59.64 -39.96 16.14
C THR A 60 -58.35 -40.78 15.94
N GLY A 61 -57.81 -41.38 17.02
CA GLY A 61 -56.86 -42.51 16.99
C GLY A 61 -55.38 -42.14 16.79
N GLY A 62 -54.39 -42.70 17.50
CA GLY A 62 -54.44 -43.61 18.66
C GLY A 62 -53.47 -44.78 18.55
N ARG A 63 -52.38 -44.78 19.35
CA ARG A 63 -51.74 -45.95 19.98
C ARG A 63 -50.49 -45.55 20.77
N GLU A 64 -50.65 -45.53 22.09
CA GLU A 64 -49.64 -46.03 23.03
C GLU A 64 -49.59 -47.58 22.91
N PRO A 65 -48.53 -48.29 23.39
CA PRO A 65 -48.21 -48.32 24.82
C PRO A 65 -46.71 -48.35 25.21
N SER A 66 -46.46 -47.94 26.45
CA SER A 66 -45.28 -48.25 27.29
C SER A 66 -45.35 -49.72 27.82
N PRO A 67 -44.66 -50.16 28.91
CA PRO A 67 -43.46 -49.63 29.60
C PRO A 67 -42.39 -50.70 29.99
N GLY A 68 -41.23 -50.24 30.49
CA GLY A 68 -40.79 -50.63 31.84
C GLY A 68 -39.59 -51.58 32.04
N ARG A 69 -39.14 -51.60 33.32
CA ARG A 69 -37.92 -52.23 33.92
C ARG A 69 -36.67 -51.36 33.73
N GLY A 70 -35.93 -50.94 34.76
CA GLY A 70 -35.59 -51.61 36.03
C GLY A 70 -34.26 -52.34 35.82
N SER A 71 -33.20 -52.18 36.62
CA SER A 71 -33.12 -52.02 38.08
C SER A 71 -31.67 -51.64 38.51
N ASP A 72 -31.48 -51.13 39.75
CA ASP A 72 -30.46 -51.53 40.77
C ASP A 72 -28.95 -51.68 40.40
N VAL A 73 -27.91 -51.46 41.25
CA VAL A 73 -27.76 -51.06 42.67
C VAL A 73 -26.25 -50.84 42.97
N ASP A 74 -25.90 -50.05 44.02
CA ASP A 74 -24.63 -50.01 44.80
C ASP A 74 -23.25 -49.83 44.10
N HIS A 75 -22.16 -49.40 44.75
CA HIS A 75 -21.75 -48.63 45.95
C HIS A 75 -20.21 -48.79 45.96
N GLY A 76 -19.42 -47.76 46.27
CA GLY A 76 -17.95 -47.93 46.30
C GLY A 76 -17.16 -46.66 46.63
N GLN A 77 -16.75 -46.53 47.90
CA GLN A 77 -15.82 -45.50 48.38
C GLN A 77 -14.39 -45.83 47.86
N THR A 78 -13.36 -44.97 47.82
CA THR A 78 -12.81 -44.13 48.91
C THR A 78 -11.81 -43.08 48.34
N ALA A 79 -11.18 -42.27 49.19
CA ALA A 79 -10.59 -40.96 48.87
C ALA A 79 -9.05 -40.88 48.68
N LEU A 80 -8.54 -39.62 48.65
CA LEU A 80 -7.14 -39.13 48.56
C LEU A 80 -6.64 -38.93 47.10
N SER A 81 -5.94 -37.84 46.72
CA SER A 81 -5.18 -36.83 47.48
C SER A 81 -5.20 -35.42 46.81
N ARG A 82 -4.59 -34.40 47.44
CA ARG A 82 -4.61 -32.97 47.04
C ARG A 82 -3.27 -32.46 46.47
N SER A 83 -3.35 -31.34 45.74
CA SER A 83 -2.34 -30.24 45.59
C SER A 83 -1.42 -30.29 44.36
N PRO A 84 -0.86 -29.14 43.91
CA PRO A 84 -1.40 -27.77 43.90
C PRO A 84 -1.26 -27.03 42.55
N ARG A 85 -1.95 -25.87 42.41
CA ARG A 85 -1.75 -24.90 41.31
C ARG A 85 -0.63 -23.90 41.65
N PRO A 86 0.07 -23.31 40.65
CA PRO A 86 1.08 -22.27 40.88
C PRO A 86 0.47 -20.90 41.27
N PRO A 87 1.19 -20.04 42.01
CA PRO A 87 0.67 -18.77 42.51
C PRO A 87 0.87 -17.58 41.55
N SER A 88 -0.06 -16.61 41.61
CA SER A 88 0.06 -15.29 40.99
C SER A 88 1.00 -14.36 41.78
N PRO A 89 1.73 -13.43 41.12
CA PRO A 89 2.49 -12.40 41.82
C PRO A 89 1.56 -11.26 42.30
N ALA A 90 1.56 -10.98 43.60
CA ALA A 90 0.82 -9.87 44.19
C ALA A 90 1.65 -8.58 44.23
N VAL A 91 0.96 -7.45 44.05
CA VAL A 91 1.51 -6.08 44.13
C VAL A 91 2.12 -5.81 45.52
N ARG A 92 3.32 -5.21 45.56
CA ARG A 92 3.92 -4.69 46.80
C ARG A 92 4.29 -3.22 46.65
N CYS A 93 3.40 -2.33 47.12
CA CYS A 93 3.64 -0.89 47.14
C CYS A 93 4.81 -0.53 48.06
N LEU A 94 5.85 0.11 47.51
CA LEU A 94 6.88 0.76 48.31
C LEU A 94 6.54 2.24 48.49
N ARG A 95 6.26 2.63 49.74
CA ARG A 95 6.10 4.04 50.12
C ARG A 95 7.43 4.79 49.95
N ARG A 96 7.41 5.94 49.27
CA ARG A 96 8.38 7.02 49.48
C ARG A 96 7.65 8.25 50.03
N PRO A 97 8.26 9.03 50.93
CA PRO A 97 7.56 10.10 51.66
C PRO A 97 7.42 11.39 50.85
N SER A 98 6.33 12.10 51.10
CA SER A 98 6.10 13.50 50.70
C SER A 98 6.90 14.46 51.58
N PRO A 99 7.13 15.70 51.10
CA PRO A 99 7.07 16.88 51.95
C PRO A 99 5.87 17.77 51.58
N LEU A 100 5.29 18.43 52.58
CA LEU A 100 4.18 19.38 52.45
C LEU A 100 4.68 20.84 52.42
N SER A 101 4.00 21.66 51.61
CA SER A 101 3.66 23.11 51.78
C SER A 101 4.64 24.09 52.45
N GLY A 102 4.89 25.26 51.83
CA GLY A 102 5.34 26.44 52.58
C GLY A 102 5.76 27.71 51.80
N ALA A 103 4.78 28.54 51.40
CA ALA A 103 4.87 30.00 51.20
C ALA A 103 5.82 30.64 50.15
N ALA A 104 5.45 31.88 49.76
CA ALA A 104 6.18 32.87 48.95
C ALA A 104 5.99 34.26 49.63
N PRO A 105 6.39 35.45 49.09
CA PRO A 105 7.32 35.84 48.01
C PRO A 105 8.34 36.89 48.59
N PRO A 106 8.73 38.03 47.95
CA PRO A 106 9.07 38.40 46.56
C PRO A 106 10.52 38.99 46.43
N GLY A 107 11.00 39.34 45.21
CA GLY A 107 12.07 40.36 45.09
C GLY A 107 13.03 40.36 43.86
N ALA A 108 12.76 41.27 42.91
CA ALA A 108 13.70 42.19 42.22
C ALA A 108 14.97 41.73 41.43
N THR A 109 15.05 42.27 40.20
CA THR A 109 16.22 42.86 39.50
C THR A 109 17.39 42.01 38.95
N ALA A 110 17.39 41.90 37.60
CA ALA A 110 18.42 42.35 36.65
C ALA A 110 19.94 42.19 36.93
N GLY A 111 20.68 41.64 35.95
CA GLY A 111 22.14 41.83 35.86
C GLY A 111 22.86 41.08 34.72
N ARG A 112 23.26 41.79 33.66
CA ARG A 112 24.24 41.29 32.67
C ARG A 112 25.67 41.55 33.16
N ARG A 113 26.61 40.62 32.88
CA ARG A 113 27.99 40.81 32.37
C ARG A 113 28.70 39.44 32.39
N ARG A 114 29.26 38.96 31.28
CA ARG A 114 30.54 39.35 30.66
C ARG A 114 31.72 39.14 31.63
N TRP A 115 32.48 38.07 31.39
CA TRP A 115 33.90 38.00 31.77
C TRP A 115 34.77 38.42 30.59
N LEU A 116 35.91 39.05 30.90
CA LEU A 116 36.83 39.70 29.97
C LEU A 116 38.19 38.99 30.01
N GLU A 117 39.02 39.24 29.00
CA GLU A 117 40.37 38.71 28.85
C GLU A 117 41.32 39.06 30.01
N ARG A 118 42.45 38.33 30.09
CA ARG A 118 43.76 38.99 30.21
C ARG A 118 44.93 38.19 29.61
N ASP A 119 45.39 38.70 28.47
CA ASP A 119 46.78 38.93 28.00
C ASP A 119 48.01 38.13 28.48
N GLY A 120 48.93 37.93 27.51
CA GLY A 120 50.34 37.57 27.71
C GLY A 120 50.95 36.90 26.46
N ALA A 121 51.12 37.58 25.32
CA ALA A 121 52.35 38.30 24.92
C ALA A 121 53.69 37.53 25.16
N GLY A 122 54.56 37.27 24.18
CA GLY A 122 54.51 37.50 22.73
C GLY A 122 55.89 37.44 22.04
N LYS A 123 55.91 37.48 20.69
CA LYS A 123 57.04 37.74 19.75
C LYS A 123 58.22 36.74 19.67
N GLY A 124 58.57 36.35 18.43
CA GLY A 124 59.90 35.84 18.05
C GLY A 124 59.97 35.33 16.61
N LYS A 125 60.67 36.04 15.70
CA LYS A 125 60.91 35.61 14.30
C LYS A 125 62.19 34.78 14.19
N GLY A 126 62.26 33.83 13.24
CA GLY A 126 63.50 33.13 12.85
C GLY A 126 63.34 32.43 11.49
N LYS A 127 64.40 32.39 10.67
CA LYS A 127 64.38 31.94 9.26
C LYS A 127 65.53 30.94 9.01
N ALA A 128 65.38 30.07 7.99
CA ALA A 128 66.37 29.12 7.46
C ALA A 128 66.79 27.99 8.43
N GLY A 129 67.25 26.81 7.98
CA GLY A 129 67.39 26.25 6.62
C GLY A 129 68.46 25.13 6.62
N GLY A 130 68.41 24.17 5.68
CA GLY A 130 69.50 23.20 5.48
C GLY A 130 69.05 21.75 5.24
N ASN A 131 69.46 21.20 4.08
CA ASN A 131 69.48 19.77 3.80
C ASN A 131 70.55 19.05 4.65
N VAL A 132 70.41 17.74 4.86
CA VAL A 132 71.36 16.71 4.37
C VAL A 132 70.60 15.38 4.22
N ALA A 133 70.86 14.65 3.14
CA ALA A 133 70.50 13.25 2.98
C ALA A 133 71.75 12.37 3.06
N VAL A 134 71.63 11.16 3.60
CA VAL A 134 72.60 10.06 3.35
C VAL A 134 71.79 8.78 3.16
N ALA A 135 72.20 7.98 2.16
CA ALA A 135 71.58 6.71 1.80
C ALA A 135 72.63 5.59 1.80
N THR A 136 72.23 4.39 2.21
CA THR A 136 72.78 3.06 1.86
C THR A 136 71.73 2.02 2.27
N GLY A 137 71.37 0.99 1.52
CA GLY A 137 71.87 0.54 0.22
C GLY A 137 72.30 -0.92 0.25
N ASP A 138 71.35 -1.85 0.02
CA ASP A 138 71.53 -3.20 -0.54
C ASP A 138 70.18 -3.95 -0.46
N GLY A 139 69.78 -4.86 -1.36
CA GLY A 139 70.46 -5.30 -2.58
C GLY A 139 70.52 -6.83 -2.70
N ARG A 140 69.46 -7.49 -3.20
CA ARG A 140 69.51 -8.70 -4.08
C ARG A 140 68.14 -9.30 -4.45
N LYS A 141 67.99 -9.49 -5.75
CA LYS A 141 67.16 -10.47 -6.51
C LYS A 141 68.19 -11.21 -7.42
N PRO A 142 67.86 -12.20 -8.28
CA PRO A 142 66.59 -12.92 -8.52
C PRO A 142 66.80 -14.46 -8.65
N GLU A 143 65.97 -15.11 -9.49
CA GLU A 143 66.04 -16.47 -10.09
C GLU A 143 65.20 -17.60 -9.45
N ALA A 144 64.77 -18.64 -10.18
CA ALA A 144 64.15 -18.72 -11.53
C ALA A 144 63.64 -20.17 -11.80
N GLY A 145 62.49 -20.30 -12.48
CA GLY A 145 62.13 -21.50 -13.26
C GLY A 145 61.55 -22.72 -12.53
N GLY A 146 60.78 -23.53 -13.28
CA GLY A 146 60.25 -24.83 -12.83
C GLY A 146 58.82 -25.12 -13.33
N ALA A 147 58.68 -25.98 -14.35
CA ALA A 147 57.39 -26.25 -14.99
C ALA A 147 56.60 -27.41 -14.36
N GLY A 148 55.26 -27.32 -14.42
CA GLY A 148 54.33 -28.15 -13.64
C GLY A 148 54.06 -29.58 -14.11
N ARG A 149 52.98 -30.15 -13.56
CA ARG A 149 52.23 -31.29 -14.13
C ARG A 149 50.79 -31.35 -13.60
N ARG A 150 49.98 -32.14 -14.29
CA ARG A 150 48.51 -32.20 -14.21
C ARG A 150 48.06 -33.12 -13.08
N GLY A 151 46.92 -32.82 -12.47
CA GLY A 151 46.15 -33.73 -11.62
C GLY A 151 44.67 -33.52 -11.90
N ALA A 152 44.02 -34.50 -12.53
CA ALA A 152 42.58 -34.48 -12.76
C ALA A 152 41.85 -35.05 -11.53
N GLY A 153 40.68 -34.51 -11.22
CA GLY A 153 39.75 -35.02 -10.21
C GLY A 153 38.32 -34.69 -10.64
N GLU A 154 37.56 -35.73 -10.98
CA GLU A 154 36.22 -35.62 -11.58
C GLU A 154 35.10 -35.33 -10.56
N PRO A 155 33.92 -34.87 -11.04
CA PRO A 155 32.81 -34.48 -10.17
C PRO A 155 31.98 -35.68 -9.68
N PHE A 156 31.38 -35.54 -8.48
CA PHE A 156 30.39 -36.47 -7.94
C PHE A 156 28.95 -35.91 -8.05
N PRO A 157 27.90 -36.75 -8.02
CA PRO A 157 26.94 -36.75 -9.12
C PRO A 157 25.56 -36.18 -8.80
N ALA A 158 24.83 -35.83 -9.86
CA ALA A 158 23.38 -35.64 -9.80
C ALA A 158 22.67 -37.00 -9.67
N ALA A 159 21.87 -37.16 -8.60
CA ALA A 159 21.03 -38.33 -8.41
C ALA A 159 19.63 -38.09 -9.00
N SER A 160 19.25 -38.93 -9.95
CA SER A 160 17.90 -38.98 -10.53
C SER A 160 16.89 -39.59 -9.57
N LEU A 161 15.72 -38.97 -9.39
CA LEU A 161 14.54 -39.58 -8.77
C LEU A 161 13.39 -39.65 -9.78
N SER A 162 13.07 -40.88 -10.21
CA SER A 162 11.88 -41.19 -10.99
C SER A 162 10.71 -41.54 -10.06
N PRO A 163 9.46 -41.09 -10.32
CA PRO A 163 8.29 -41.54 -9.58
C PRO A 163 7.76 -42.89 -10.11
N PRO A 164 7.14 -43.74 -9.26
CA PRO A 164 6.35 -44.89 -9.70
C PRO A 164 4.97 -44.42 -10.23
N GLY A 165 4.38 -45.15 -11.17
CA GLY A 165 3.11 -44.76 -11.81
C GLY A 165 1.94 -45.69 -11.49
N SER A 166 0.74 -45.29 -11.91
CA SER A 166 -0.29 -46.09 -12.62
C SER A 166 -1.71 -45.54 -12.46
N GLY A 167 -2.53 -45.69 -13.51
CA GLY A 167 -4.00 -45.60 -13.48
C GLY A 167 -4.61 -44.35 -14.13
N GLY A 168 -5.43 -44.51 -15.19
CA GLY A 168 -6.43 -43.49 -15.52
C GLY A 168 -6.74 -43.10 -16.98
N SER A 169 -6.99 -44.06 -17.89
CA SER A 169 -8.01 -43.95 -18.96
C SER A 169 -7.91 -42.96 -20.16
N SER A 170 -8.18 -43.53 -21.35
CA SER A 170 -8.88 -42.91 -22.51
C SER A 170 -8.18 -41.88 -23.40
N THR A 171 -7.39 -42.38 -24.37
CA THR A 171 -7.18 -41.70 -25.67
C THR A 171 -7.92 -42.43 -26.80
N MET A 172 -8.82 -41.75 -27.51
CA MET A 172 -9.35 -42.21 -28.79
C MET A 172 -8.56 -41.51 -29.91
N GLY A 173 -7.89 -42.28 -30.77
CA GLY A 173 -7.12 -41.74 -31.89
C GLY A 173 -7.92 -41.69 -33.19
N CYS A 174 -7.39 -40.99 -34.21
CA CYS A 174 -7.57 -41.37 -35.61
C CYS A 174 -6.51 -40.71 -36.50
N PHE A 175 -5.67 -41.54 -37.12
CA PHE A 175 -4.75 -41.17 -38.20
C PHE A 175 -5.53 -41.14 -39.53
N PHE A 176 -5.24 -40.20 -40.44
CA PHE A 176 -5.29 -40.49 -41.88
C PHE A 176 -4.45 -39.49 -42.68
N SER A 177 -3.63 -40.01 -43.60
CA SER A 177 -3.00 -39.22 -44.66
C SER A 177 -3.56 -39.63 -46.02
N ARG A 178 -3.61 -38.70 -47.00
CA ARG A 178 -3.39 -38.99 -48.43
C ARG A 178 -3.35 -37.74 -49.32
N ARG A 179 -2.28 -37.68 -50.14
CA ARG A 179 -2.17 -37.17 -51.53
C ARG A 179 -2.73 -35.78 -51.90
N ARG A 180 -1.84 -34.96 -52.49
CA ARG A 180 -2.15 -33.86 -53.43
C ARG A 180 -1.28 -33.99 -54.69
N LYS A 181 -1.85 -33.67 -55.87
CA LYS A 181 -1.25 -33.25 -57.17
C LYS A 181 -2.21 -33.65 -58.32
N PRO A 182 -2.16 -33.03 -59.51
CA PRO A 182 -2.06 -31.59 -59.81
C PRO A 182 -3.06 -31.16 -60.93
N ALA A 183 -3.00 -29.91 -61.40
CA ALA A 183 -3.61 -29.51 -62.68
C ALA A 183 -2.67 -28.57 -63.47
N GLN A 184 -2.61 -28.79 -64.79
CA GLN A 184 -1.87 -28.01 -65.82
C GLN A 184 -2.76 -26.84 -66.32
N GLY A 185 -2.34 -25.86 -67.13
CA GLY A 185 -1.05 -25.59 -67.78
C GLY A 185 -1.16 -25.42 -69.32
N GLY A 186 -0.97 -24.20 -69.84
CA GLY A 186 -0.95 -23.83 -71.28
C GLY A 186 -1.96 -22.73 -71.67
N GLN A 187 -1.73 -21.83 -72.64
CA GLN A 187 -0.56 -21.56 -73.51
C GLN A 187 -0.65 -20.13 -74.14
N LEU A 188 0.52 -19.51 -74.42
CA LEU A 188 0.94 -18.50 -75.45
C LEU A 188 -0.07 -17.75 -76.38
N PRO A 189 0.24 -16.55 -76.96
CA PRO A 189 1.51 -16.19 -77.62
C PRO A 189 2.03 -14.71 -77.49
N LEU A 190 2.92 -14.30 -78.41
CA LEU A 190 3.84 -13.15 -78.33
C LEU A 190 3.35 -11.80 -78.94
N GLN A 191 4.13 -10.75 -78.63
CA GLN A 191 4.19 -9.33 -79.08
C GLN A 191 4.20 -9.11 -80.63
N PRO A 192 4.11 -7.87 -81.23
CA PRO A 192 4.55 -6.57 -80.65
C PRO A 192 3.89 -5.22 -81.12
N GLN A 193 4.45 -4.12 -80.57
CA GLN A 193 4.58 -2.73 -81.10
C GLN A 193 3.47 -1.65 -80.97
N ALA A 194 3.97 -0.47 -80.54
CA ALA A 194 3.66 0.91 -80.93
C ALA A 194 2.32 1.60 -80.52
N GLY A 195 2.45 2.82 -79.99
CA GLY A 195 1.35 3.78 -79.79
C GLY A 195 1.60 4.72 -78.60
N ALA A 196 1.81 6.01 -78.87
CA ALA A 196 1.94 7.03 -77.82
C ALA A 196 0.57 7.57 -77.38
N GLY A 197 0.42 7.94 -76.11
CA GLY A 197 -0.79 8.56 -75.55
C GLY A 197 -0.63 8.79 -74.04
N GLN A 198 -1.05 9.95 -73.53
CA GLN A 198 -0.80 10.40 -72.16
C GLN A 198 -1.96 10.07 -71.19
N ASP A 199 -1.70 10.36 -69.91
CA ASP A 199 -2.64 10.55 -68.80
C ASP A 199 -3.29 9.33 -68.12
N ALA A 200 -2.78 8.98 -66.93
CA ALA A 200 -3.59 8.87 -65.70
C ALA A 200 -2.75 8.63 -64.41
N ALA A 201 -3.01 9.48 -63.40
CA ALA A 201 -3.01 9.23 -61.96
C ALA A 201 -1.92 8.36 -61.27
N SER A 202 -1.22 9.02 -60.34
CA SER A 202 -0.39 8.46 -59.28
C SER A 202 -1.05 7.36 -58.43
N GLY A 203 -0.29 6.30 -58.13
CA GLY A 203 -0.64 5.29 -57.13
C GLY A 203 0.59 4.68 -56.48
N GLU A 204 1.20 5.38 -55.51
CA GLU A 204 2.26 4.79 -54.68
C GLU A 204 1.69 3.63 -53.87
N GLN A 205 2.12 2.41 -54.19
CA GLN A 205 1.84 1.23 -53.37
C GLN A 205 2.64 1.34 -52.07
N LYS A 206 2.04 1.93 -51.03
CA LYS A 206 2.57 1.82 -49.66
C LYS A 206 2.68 0.34 -49.28
N ALA A 207 3.88 -0.08 -48.91
CA ALA A 207 4.14 -1.42 -48.42
C ALA A 207 3.22 -1.78 -47.24
N PRO A 208 2.85 -3.06 -47.06
CA PRO A 208 2.00 -3.48 -45.95
C PRO A 208 2.70 -3.17 -44.62
N GLN A 209 2.17 -2.20 -43.89
CA GLN A 209 2.68 -1.79 -42.59
C GLN A 209 2.23 -2.81 -41.54
N TYR A 210 3.18 -3.49 -40.89
CA TYR A 210 2.89 -4.50 -39.89
C TYR A 210 2.75 -3.86 -38.51
N SER A 211 2.08 -4.56 -37.58
CA SER A 211 1.86 -4.06 -36.21
C SER A 211 3.14 -3.83 -35.39
N TRP A 212 4.29 -4.34 -35.85
CA TRP A 212 5.60 -4.08 -35.26
C TRP A 212 6.26 -2.80 -35.80
N ASP A 213 5.90 -2.32 -37.00
CA ASP A 213 6.35 -1.01 -37.54
C ASP A 213 5.74 0.19 -36.77
N LEU A 214 4.64 -0.04 -36.06
CA LEU A 214 3.93 0.95 -35.24
C LEU A 214 4.42 1.02 -33.79
N ARG A 215 5.37 0.15 -33.38
CA ARG A 215 5.97 0.25 -32.05
C ARG A 215 6.92 1.44 -32.01
N ALA A 216 6.69 2.36 -31.08
CA ALA A 216 7.68 3.39 -30.76
C ALA A 216 9.03 2.71 -30.47
N LYS A 217 10.11 3.26 -31.03
CA LYS A 217 11.47 2.76 -30.75
C LYS A 217 11.85 3.14 -29.32
N ILE A 218 11.65 2.20 -28.40
CA ILE A 218 12.07 2.29 -27.00
C ILE A 218 13.60 2.18 -26.97
N ASP A 219 14.32 3.26 -26.65
CA ASP A 219 15.76 3.19 -26.37
C ASP A 219 15.95 2.70 -24.91
N PRO A 220 16.69 1.61 -24.65
CA PRO A 220 16.99 1.16 -23.30
C PRO A 220 17.60 2.24 -22.38
N LYS A 221 18.27 3.26 -22.95
CA LYS A 221 18.84 4.39 -22.20
C LYS A 221 17.78 5.30 -21.57
N ASP A 222 16.59 5.40 -22.16
CA ASP A 222 15.50 6.20 -21.59
C ASP A 222 14.99 5.59 -20.27
N TYR A 223 15.23 4.29 -20.06
CA TYR A 223 14.76 3.49 -18.93
C TYR A 223 15.89 3.04 -17.98
N THR A 224 17.08 3.63 -18.14
CA THR A 224 18.26 3.29 -17.34
C THR A 224 18.95 4.55 -16.82
N PHE A 225 19.20 4.62 -15.52
CA PHE A 225 20.20 5.52 -14.93
C PHE A 225 21.41 4.69 -14.50
N SER A 226 22.59 5.00 -15.04
CA SER A 226 23.82 4.23 -14.80
C SER A 226 25.01 5.16 -14.66
N GLY A 227 25.82 4.96 -13.61
CA GLY A 227 27.11 5.62 -13.43
C GLY A 227 27.06 7.12 -13.10
N LEU A 228 25.89 7.64 -12.73
CA LEU A 228 25.68 9.07 -12.43
C LEU A 228 26.29 9.45 -11.09
N LYS A 229 26.89 10.65 -11.00
CA LYS A 229 27.55 11.10 -9.75
C LYS A 229 27.28 12.57 -9.42
N ASN A 230 26.72 12.81 -8.24
CA ASN A 230 26.35 14.14 -7.74
C ASN A 230 25.30 14.86 -8.62
N GLU A 231 24.43 14.09 -9.27
CA GLU A 231 23.43 14.60 -10.22
C GLU A 231 22.01 14.56 -9.64
N THR A 232 21.12 15.38 -10.23
CA THR A 232 19.68 15.36 -9.94
C THR A 232 18.94 15.05 -11.23
N VAL A 233 18.41 13.82 -11.33
CA VAL A 233 17.79 13.27 -12.54
C VAL A 233 16.40 12.75 -12.27
N GLY A 234 15.60 12.55 -13.32
CA GLY A 234 14.29 11.97 -13.16
C GLY A 234 13.53 11.70 -14.45
N ARG A 235 12.27 11.32 -14.27
CA ARG A 235 11.28 11.10 -15.33
C ARG A 235 9.98 11.77 -14.92
N LEU A 236 9.44 12.57 -15.84
CA LEU A 236 8.14 13.22 -15.70
C LEU A 236 6.99 12.22 -15.95
N PRO A 237 5.75 12.52 -15.51
CA PRO A 237 4.58 11.70 -15.81
C PRO A 237 4.45 11.38 -17.31
N GLY A 238 4.12 10.11 -17.61
CA GLY A 238 3.98 9.60 -18.98
C GLY A 238 5.30 9.31 -19.71
N LYS A 239 6.46 9.43 -19.06
CA LYS A 239 7.78 9.10 -19.65
C LYS A 239 8.22 7.66 -19.42
N VAL A 240 7.68 6.96 -18.42
CA VAL A 240 7.97 5.54 -18.17
C VAL A 240 6.80 4.65 -18.56
N ALA A 241 5.55 5.11 -18.36
CA ALA A 241 4.32 4.49 -18.85
C ALA A 241 4.26 2.97 -18.62
N GLY A 242 4.61 2.52 -17.41
CA GLY A 242 4.53 1.11 -17.02
C GLY A 242 5.64 0.20 -17.57
N GLN A 243 6.71 0.74 -18.17
CA GLN A 243 7.90 -0.06 -18.53
C GLN A 243 8.73 -0.46 -17.30
N GLN A 244 9.69 -1.36 -17.50
CA GLN A 244 10.75 -1.62 -16.52
C GLN A 244 11.73 -0.44 -16.46
N PHE A 245 12.31 -0.16 -15.29
CA PHE A 245 13.38 0.82 -15.11
C PHE A 245 14.58 0.19 -14.38
N VAL A 246 15.79 0.66 -14.66
CA VAL A 246 17.03 0.22 -13.99
C VAL A 246 17.78 1.44 -13.45
N ILE A 247 18.23 1.36 -12.20
CA ILE A 247 19.12 2.34 -11.57
C ILE A 247 20.35 1.57 -11.10
N GLN A 248 21.55 1.93 -11.54
CA GLN A 248 22.78 1.22 -11.18
C GLN A 248 23.97 2.16 -11.05
N ASP A 249 24.96 1.80 -10.22
CA ASP A 249 26.25 2.50 -10.12
C ASP A 249 26.15 4.02 -9.80
N CYS A 250 25.06 4.47 -9.17
CA CYS A 250 24.81 5.90 -8.91
C CYS A 250 25.32 6.33 -7.53
N GLU A 251 26.00 7.47 -7.45
CA GLU A 251 26.62 7.98 -6.21
C GLU A 251 26.20 9.43 -5.91
N ASN A 252 25.78 9.72 -4.68
CA ASN A 252 25.37 11.07 -4.23
C ASN A 252 24.25 11.70 -5.11
N CYS A 253 23.38 10.89 -5.71
CA CYS A 253 22.38 11.36 -6.68
C CYS A 253 20.99 11.55 -6.07
N GLN A 254 20.23 12.51 -6.60
CA GLN A 254 18.79 12.66 -6.33
C GLN A 254 18.02 12.16 -7.57
N ILE A 255 17.17 11.15 -7.40
CA ILE A 255 16.52 10.42 -8.51
C ILE A 255 15.01 10.42 -8.31
N TYR A 256 14.26 10.99 -9.25
CA TYR A 256 12.80 11.12 -9.15
C TYR A 256 12.08 10.51 -10.35
N ILE A 257 11.40 9.39 -10.16
CA ILE A 257 10.57 8.75 -11.20
C ILE A 257 9.10 9.05 -10.88
N PHE A 258 8.56 10.14 -11.44
CA PHE A 258 7.17 10.58 -11.25
C PHE A 258 6.20 9.87 -12.21
N ASP A 259 6.36 8.57 -12.37
CA ASP A 259 5.52 7.73 -13.22
C ASP A 259 5.44 6.29 -12.71
N HIS A 260 4.42 5.57 -13.16
CA HIS A 260 4.25 4.15 -12.87
C HIS A 260 5.21 3.28 -13.70
N SER A 261 5.63 2.16 -13.13
CA SER A 261 6.61 1.22 -13.70
C SER A 261 6.18 -0.23 -13.53
N ALA A 262 6.65 -1.14 -14.39
CA ALA A 262 6.42 -2.58 -14.21
C ALA A 262 7.24 -3.15 -13.05
N THR A 263 8.54 -2.88 -13.04
CA THR A 263 9.51 -3.30 -12.02
C THR A 263 10.72 -2.38 -12.06
N ILE A 264 11.39 -2.18 -10.92
CA ILE A 264 12.60 -1.37 -10.82
C ILE A 264 13.69 -2.14 -10.05
N THR A 265 14.89 -2.23 -10.61
CA THR A 265 16.10 -2.67 -9.89
C THR A 265 16.97 -1.47 -9.55
N ILE A 266 17.51 -1.47 -8.33
CA ILE A 266 18.42 -0.43 -7.84
C ILE A 266 19.67 -1.15 -7.32
N ASP A 267 20.78 -0.99 -8.04
CA ASP A 267 22.00 -1.79 -7.87
C ASP A 267 23.20 -0.88 -7.56
N ASP A 268 24.05 -1.28 -6.61
CA ASP A 268 25.34 -0.61 -6.31
C ASP A 268 25.25 0.92 -6.06
N CYS A 269 24.09 1.41 -5.62
CA CYS A 269 23.86 2.84 -5.39
C CYS A 269 24.28 3.27 -3.99
N VAL A 270 24.94 4.43 -3.88
CA VAL A 270 25.50 4.94 -2.61
C VAL A 270 25.08 6.39 -2.35
N ASN A 271 24.55 6.66 -1.15
CA ASN A 271 24.14 8.00 -0.70
C ASN A 271 23.13 8.68 -1.64
N CYS A 272 22.22 7.90 -2.23
CA CYS A 272 21.20 8.39 -3.16
C CYS A 272 19.86 8.69 -2.47
N GLN A 273 19.15 9.71 -2.95
CA GLN A 273 17.82 10.09 -2.50
C GLN A 273 16.82 9.81 -3.62
N ILE A 274 15.88 8.89 -3.42
CA ILE A 274 15.14 8.25 -4.50
C ILE A 274 13.62 8.33 -4.28
N PHE A 275 12.90 9.00 -5.17
CA PHE A 275 11.44 8.87 -5.28
C PHE A 275 11.09 7.92 -6.43
N LEU A 276 10.30 6.89 -6.14
CA LEU A 276 9.73 5.97 -7.12
C LEU A 276 8.20 6.02 -7.07
N GLY A 277 7.58 6.35 -8.21
CA GLY A 277 6.14 6.21 -8.43
C GLY A 277 5.66 4.76 -8.37
N PRO A 278 4.36 4.49 -8.58
CA PRO A 278 3.74 3.18 -8.37
C PRO A 278 4.34 2.05 -9.24
N ILE A 279 4.91 1.03 -8.59
CA ILE A 279 5.54 -0.12 -9.26
C ILE A 279 4.59 -1.32 -9.22
N LYS A 280 4.07 -1.73 -10.37
CA LYS A 280 3.09 -2.82 -10.50
C LYS A 280 3.57 -4.16 -9.93
N GLY A 281 4.85 -4.46 -10.06
CA GLY A 281 5.49 -5.68 -9.55
C GLY A 281 6.48 -5.39 -8.43
N SER A 282 7.70 -5.91 -8.59
CA SER A 282 8.75 -5.79 -7.59
C SER A 282 9.60 -4.52 -7.75
N VAL A 283 10.00 -3.96 -6.61
CA VAL A 283 11.23 -3.18 -6.47
C VAL A 283 12.29 -4.05 -5.81
N PHE A 284 13.54 -3.99 -6.30
CA PHE A 284 14.65 -4.76 -5.74
C PHE A 284 15.88 -3.88 -5.57
N PHE A 285 16.28 -3.63 -4.32
CA PHE A 285 17.58 -3.01 -4.00
C PHE A 285 18.63 -4.09 -3.79
N ARG A 286 19.80 -3.95 -4.42
CA ARG A 286 20.97 -4.83 -4.26
C ARG A 286 22.21 -3.98 -3.99
N ASP A 287 23.02 -4.38 -3.01
CA ASP A 287 24.33 -3.79 -2.69
C ASP A 287 24.33 -2.27 -2.35
N CYS A 288 23.14 -1.69 -2.14
CA CYS A 288 22.91 -0.26 -1.93
C CYS A 288 23.24 0.20 -0.50
N LYS A 289 23.78 1.42 -0.35
CA LYS A 289 24.35 1.92 0.92
C LYS A 289 23.96 3.37 1.20
N ASP A 290 23.48 3.65 2.41
CA ASP A 290 23.14 5.00 2.90
C ASP A 290 22.10 5.74 2.01
N CYS A 291 21.23 5.02 1.28
CA CYS A 291 20.20 5.63 0.43
C CYS A 291 18.88 5.87 1.18
N LYS A 292 18.18 6.95 0.81
CA LYS A 292 16.89 7.36 1.39
C LYS A 292 15.82 7.36 0.32
N CYS A 293 14.69 6.71 0.56
CA CYS A 293 13.74 6.37 -0.50
C CYS A 293 12.27 6.67 -0.12
N VAL A 294 11.46 7.01 -1.11
CA VAL A 294 9.99 6.99 -1.06
C VAL A 294 9.53 6.07 -2.19
N VAL A 295 8.82 4.98 -1.87
CA VAL A 295 8.54 3.89 -2.83
C VAL A 295 7.14 3.33 -2.65
N ALA A 296 6.41 3.16 -3.76
CA ALA A 296 5.17 2.40 -3.82
C ALA A 296 5.32 1.19 -4.75
N CYS A 297 5.03 -0.02 -4.28
CA CYS A 297 5.24 -1.26 -5.03
C CYS A 297 4.28 -2.39 -4.62
N GLN A 298 4.13 -3.40 -5.47
CA GLN A 298 3.48 -4.65 -5.04
C GLN A 298 4.38 -5.43 -4.09
N GLN A 299 5.65 -5.65 -4.46
CA GLN A 299 6.63 -6.40 -3.68
C GLN A 299 7.89 -5.56 -3.43
N PHE A 300 8.33 -5.49 -2.18
CA PHE A 300 9.58 -4.84 -1.78
C PHE A 300 10.63 -5.88 -1.39
N ARG A 301 11.80 -5.85 -2.04
CA ARG A 301 12.92 -6.76 -1.75
C ARG A 301 14.23 -5.97 -1.60
N THR A 302 15.08 -6.41 -0.68
CA THR A 302 16.44 -5.90 -0.52
C THR A 302 17.41 -7.04 -0.27
N ARG A 303 18.61 -6.97 -0.85
CA ARG A 303 19.71 -7.89 -0.59
C ARG A 303 21.02 -7.11 -0.44
N ASP A 304 21.87 -7.50 0.50
CA ASP A 304 23.22 -6.94 0.71
C ASP A 304 23.26 -5.42 0.97
N CYS A 305 22.14 -4.84 1.41
CA CYS A 305 21.95 -3.40 1.58
C CYS A 305 22.33 -2.92 2.99
N ARG A 306 22.76 -1.66 3.11
CA ARG A 306 23.11 -1.06 4.41
C ARG A 306 22.52 0.34 4.59
N LYS A 307 21.88 0.56 5.74
CA LYS A 307 21.29 1.85 6.15
C LYS A 307 20.33 2.46 5.10
N LEU A 308 19.36 1.68 4.63
CA LEU A 308 18.30 2.24 3.79
C LEU A 308 17.16 2.78 4.65
N GLU A 309 16.74 4.02 4.38
CA GLU A 309 15.63 4.68 5.09
C GLU A 309 14.46 4.92 4.12
N VAL A 310 13.37 4.16 4.25
CA VAL A 310 12.35 4.01 3.20
C VAL A 310 10.94 4.35 3.71
N PHE A 311 10.30 5.35 3.10
CA PHE A 311 8.86 5.58 3.22
C PHE A 311 8.13 4.71 2.19
N LEU A 312 7.44 3.67 2.66
CA LEU A 312 7.02 2.53 1.84
C LEU A 312 5.49 2.41 1.75
N CYS A 313 5.01 2.09 0.56
CA CYS A 313 3.70 1.50 0.32
C CYS A 313 3.92 0.13 -0.33
N CYS A 314 3.61 -0.96 0.37
CA CYS A 314 3.85 -2.31 -0.14
C CYS A 314 2.61 -3.20 0.04
N ALA A 315 2.10 -3.73 -1.07
CA ALA A 315 0.90 -4.58 -1.05
C ALA A 315 1.14 -5.92 -0.35
N THR A 316 2.31 -6.53 -0.56
CA THR A 316 2.76 -7.75 0.14
C THR A 316 3.72 -7.44 1.28
N GLN A 317 4.01 -8.43 2.11
CA GLN A 317 5.03 -8.34 3.16
C GLN A 317 6.39 -7.88 2.59
N PRO A 318 7.00 -6.78 3.08
CA PRO A 318 8.33 -6.36 2.66
C PRO A 318 9.42 -7.33 3.11
N ILE A 319 10.41 -7.59 2.26
CA ILE A 319 11.46 -8.59 2.48
C ILE A 319 12.85 -7.94 2.54
N ILE A 320 13.65 -8.36 3.52
CA ILE A 320 15.09 -8.07 3.59
C ILE A 320 15.92 -9.35 3.71
N GLU A 321 17.13 -9.32 3.16
CA GLU A 321 18.11 -10.41 3.15
C GLU A 321 19.52 -9.81 3.21
N SER A 322 20.43 -10.37 4.01
CA SER A 322 21.83 -9.94 4.18
C SER A 322 22.02 -8.42 4.42
N SER A 323 21.01 -7.76 4.97
CA SER A 323 20.91 -6.29 5.02
C SER A 323 20.83 -5.77 6.46
N THR A 324 21.39 -4.58 6.72
CA THR A 324 21.56 -4.05 8.09
C THR A 324 21.24 -2.56 8.20
N GLY A 325 20.70 -2.13 9.35
CA GLY A 325 20.37 -0.73 9.62
C GLY A 325 19.18 -0.19 8.83
N MET A 326 18.31 -1.07 8.34
CA MET A 326 17.14 -0.74 7.53
C MET A 326 16.10 0.03 8.36
N LYS A 327 15.42 1.03 7.82
CA LYS A 327 14.33 1.73 8.52
C LYS A 327 13.14 1.97 7.60
N PHE A 328 11.94 1.75 8.12
CA PHE A 328 10.70 1.85 7.36
C PHE A 328 9.75 2.90 7.94
N GLY A 329 9.09 3.67 7.07
CA GLY A 329 7.99 4.57 7.40
C GLY A 329 6.80 4.33 6.45
N CYS A 330 5.63 4.86 6.76
CA CYS A 330 4.50 4.83 5.82
C CYS A 330 4.78 5.78 4.64
N PHE A 331 4.42 5.39 3.42
CA PHE A 331 4.45 6.28 2.27
C PHE A 331 3.65 7.57 2.53
N GLN A 332 4.26 8.71 2.25
CA GLN A 332 3.68 10.04 2.45
C GLN A 332 4.10 10.95 1.29
N TYR A 333 3.27 11.01 0.25
CA TYR A 333 3.57 11.77 -0.96
C TYR A 333 2.30 12.06 -1.78
N TYR A 334 2.32 13.17 -2.52
CA TYR A 334 1.26 13.61 -3.42
C TYR A 334 1.83 14.36 -4.61
N TYR A 335 1.24 14.13 -5.79
CA TYR A 335 1.19 15.04 -6.95
C TYR A 335 -0.07 14.68 -7.77
N PRO A 336 -0.58 15.58 -8.63
CA PRO A 336 -1.89 15.41 -9.28
C PRO A 336 -2.05 14.09 -10.05
N GLU A 337 -1.01 13.63 -10.74
CA GLU A 337 -1.01 12.44 -11.58
C GLU A 337 -0.90 11.13 -10.78
N LEU A 338 -0.41 11.18 -9.54
CA LEU A 338 -0.07 10.00 -8.74
C LEU A 338 -1.26 9.07 -8.52
N ALA A 339 -2.46 9.61 -8.33
CA ALA A 339 -3.68 8.81 -8.13
C ALA A 339 -4.04 7.94 -9.33
N LEU A 340 -3.84 8.46 -10.56
CA LEU A 340 -4.05 7.69 -11.79
C LEU A 340 -2.95 6.63 -11.96
N GLN A 341 -1.71 6.98 -11.65
CA GLN A 341 -0.58 6.05 -11.72
C GLN A 341 -0.70 4.86 -10.76
N PHE A 342 -1.30 5.04 -9.58
CA PHE A 342 -1.64 3.91 -8.68
C PHE A 342 -2.64 2.95 -9.33
N LYS A 343 -3.68 3.49 -9.99
CA LYS A 343 -4.67 2.71 -10.74
C LYS A 343 -4.04 1.99 -11.94
N ASP A 344 -3.18 2.65 -12.71
CA ASP A 344 -2.51 2.07 -13.88
C ASP A 344 -1.50 0.97 -13.48
N ALA A 345 -0.84 1.12 -12.33
CA ALA A 345 -0.03 0.07 -11.71
C ALA A 345 -0.86 -1.09 -11.13
N GLY A 346 -2.18 -0.95 -10.98
CA GLY A 346 -3.05 -1.93 -10.33
C GLY A 346 -2.84 -2.04 -8.81
N LEU A 347 -2.35 -0.98 -8.16
CA LEU A 347 -2.09 -0.94 -6.73
C LEU A 347 -3.23 -0.20 -6.00
N SER A 348 -3.88 -0.87 -5.06
CA SER A 348 -4.81 -0.21 -4.13
C SER A 348 -4.07 0.68 -3.14
N ILE A 349 -4.56 1.90 -2.96
CA ILE A 349 -4.08 2.83 -1.94
C ILE A 349 -4.36 2.36 -0.50
N PHE A 350 -5.24 1.37 -0.33
CA PHE A 350 -5.61 0.80 0.97
C PHE A 350 -4.82 -0.48 1.31
N ASN A 351 -4.09 -1.06 0.36
CA ASN A 351 -3.27 -2.26 0.61
C ASN A 351 -1.82 -1.88 0.89
N ASN A 352 -1.51 -1.57 2.15
CA ASN A 352 -0.18 -1.17 2.59
C ASN A 352 0.27 -1.87 3.89
N THR A 353 1.26 -2.76 3.78
CA THR A 353 1.83 -3.56 4.89
C THR A 353 3.26 -3.14 5.28
N TRP A 354 3.64 -1.89 4.99
CA TRP A 354 4.99 -1.31 5.10
C TRP A 354 5.82 -1.58 6.38
N SER A 355 5.18 -1.93 7.50
CA SER A 355 5.83 -2.15 8.82
C SER A 355 5.92 -3.62 9.24
N ASN A 356 5.40 -4.55 8.44
CA ASN A 356 5.48 -5.99 8.70
C ASN A 356 6.67 -6.60 7.96
N ILE A 357 7.90 -6.30 8.37
CA ILE A 357 9.10 -6.73 7.64
C ILE A 357 9.39 -8.22 7.91
N HIS A 358 9.69 -8.97 6.84
CA HIS A 358 10.28 -10.31 6.92
C HIS A 358 11.79 -10.22 6.66
N ASP A 359 12.59 -10.81 7.57
CA ASP A 359 14.04 -10.89 7.46
C ASP A 359 14.45 -12.36 7.27
N PHE A 360 15.08 -12.68 6.14
CA PHE A 360 15.58 -14.02 5.84
C PHE A 360 16.88 -14.36 6.58
N THR A 361 17.58 -13.36 7.12
CA THR A 361 18.92 -13.47 7.71
C THR A 361 19.00 -12.81 9.10
N PRO A 362 18.08 -13.12 10.04
CA PRO A 362 18.08 -12.49 11.35
C PRO A 362 19.33 -12.87 12.14
N VAL A 363 20.05 -11.87 12.67
CA VAL A 363 21.22 -12.06 13.53
C VAL A 363 20.77 -12.06 14.99
N SER A 364 21.13 -13.10 15.75
CA SER A 364 20.69 -13.24 17.15
C SER A 364 21.22 -12.09 18.02
N GLY A 365 20.31 -11.38 18.69
CA GLY A 365 20.64 -10.25 19.56
C GLY A 365 20.80 -8.90 18.84
N GLU A 366 20.79 -8.88 17.51
CA GLU A 366 20.79 -7.66 16.71
C GLU A 366 19.42 -7.45 16.04
N ASN A 367 19.16 -6.22 15.61
CA ASN A 367 17.95 -5.92 14.83
C ASN A 367 18.35 -5.26 13.51
N ASN A 368 18.23 -6.03 12.43
CA ASN A 368 18.60 -5.61 11.08
C ASN A 368 17.75 -4.46 10.54
N TRP A 369 16.55 -4.27 11.11
CA TRP A 369 15.58 -3.25 10.68
C TRP A 369 14.90 -2.53 11.85
N GLY A 370 14.27 -1.39 11.56
CA GLY A 370 13.44 -0.67 12.51
C GLY A 370 12.38 0.17 11.82
N LEU A 371 11.60 0.91 12.60
CA LEU A 371 10.66 1.89 12.08
C LEU A 371 11.26 3.30 12.23
N LEU A 372 11.08 4.15 11.21
CA LEU A 372 11.40 5.58 11.28
C LEU A 372 10.56 6.25 12.39
N PRO A 373 11.02 7.36 13.00
CA PRO A 373 10.20 8.14 13.92
C PRO A 373 8.86 8.56 13.30
N GLU A 374 7.79 8.63 14.08
CA GLU A 374 6.49 9.14 13.59
C GLU A 374 6.55 10.64 13.23
N THR A 375 7.50 11.37 13.82
CA THR A 375 7.76 12.79 13.54
C THR A 375 8.74 13.01 12.39
N ALA A 376 9.11 11.97 11.63
CA ALA A 376 10.06 12.08 10.52
C ALA A 376 9.44 12.84 9.34
N ALA A 377 9.90 14.06 9.08
CA ALA A 377 9.47 14.83 7.92
C ALA A 377 10.11 14.26 6.65
N VAL A 378 9.30 13.84 5.67
CA VAL A 378 9.78 13.21 4.42
C VAL A 378 10.86 14.02 3.71
N GLN A 379 10.79 15.36 3.76
CA GLN A 379 11.74 16.24 3.08
C GLN A 379 13.17 16.18 3.65
N ASP A 380 13.34 15.79 4.92
CA ASP A 380 14.66 15.59 5.55
C ASP A 380 15.36 14.30 5.04
N TYR A 381 14.61 13.47 4.32
CA TYR A 381 15.06 12.19 3.78
C TYR A 381 15.09 12.19 2.26
N VAL A 382 14.00 12.61 1.61
CA VAL A 382 13.88 12.78 0.17
C VAL A 382 13.34 14.19 -0.08
N PRO A 383 14.23 15.18 -0.34
CA PRO A 383 13.82 16.56 -0.54
C PRO A 383 13.02 16.71 -1.84
N LEU A 384 12.36 17.85 -2.00
CA LEU A 384 11.68 18.20 -3.25
C LEU A 384 12.71 18.42 -4.37
N PRO A 385 12.42 18.04 -5.63
CA PRO A 385 13.37 18.18 -6.72
C PRO A 385 13.75 19.64 -6.98
N SER A 386 15.04 19.91 -7.09
CA SER A 386 15.58 21.27 -7.27
C SER A 386 15.77 21.68 -8.73
N SER A 387 15.73 20.75 -9.69
CA SER A 387 15.91 21.03 -11.12
C SER A 387 14.63 21.60 -11.76
N GLU A 388 14.80 22.56 -12.68
CA GLU A 388 13.68 23.26 -13.33
C GLU A 388 12.73 22.31 -14.09
N GLU A 389 13.26 21.24 -14.69
CA GLU A 389 12.44 20.24 -15.39
C GLU A 389 11.48 19.51 -14.44
N LEU A 390 11.99 19.09 -13.26
CA LEU A 390 11.22 18.28 -12.30
C LEU A 390 10.29 19.14 -11.43
N LYS A 391 10.55 20.45 -11.28
CA LYS A 391 9.64 21.41 -10.63
C LYS A 391 8.27 21.53 -11.32
N ALA A 392 8.13 21.07 -12.56
CA ALA A 392 6.83 20.96 -13.22
C ALA A 392 5.85 20.05 -12.46
N VAL A 393 6.35 19.04 -11.73
CA VAL A 393 5.53 18.13 -10.92
C VAL A 393 5.23 18.80 -9.57
N ARG A 394 3.94 19.06 -9.32
CA ARG A 394 3.47 19.76 -8.11
C ARG A 394 3.43 18.83 -6.90
N VAL A 395 4.60 18.54 -6.35
CA VAL A 395 4.77 17.65 -5.20
C VAL A 395 4.28 18.30 -3.90
N SER A 396 3.62 17.51 -3.07
CA SER A 396 3.39 17.78 -1.65
C SER A 396 3.77 16.56 -0.83
N THR A 397 4.49 16.77 0.28
CA THR A 397 4.81 15.74 1.29
C THR A 397 4.03 15.92 2.59
N ASP A 398 3.00 16.76 2.59
CA ASP A 398 2.04 16.90 3.68
C ASP A 398 1.25 15.60 3.90
N ALA A 399 1.18 15.14 5.15
CA ALA A 399 0.46 13.94 5.55
C ALA A 399 -1.03 13.98 5.13
N THR A 400 -1.67 15.14 5.25
CA THR A 400 -3.10 15.33 4.93
C THR A 400 -3.40 15.23 3.44
N LYS A 401 -2.39 15.46 2.58
CA LYS A 401 -2.53 15.40 1.12
C LYS A 401 -2.09 14.05 0.53
N SER A 402 -1.50 13.17 1.34
CA SER A 402 -0.93 11.91 0.86
C SER A 402 -1.94 11.06 0.09
N ILE A 403 -1.52 10.52 -1.05
CA ILE A 403 -2.34 9.56 -1.80
C ILE A 403 -2.50 8.25 -1.02
N ILE A 404 -1.53 7.86 -0.20
CA ILE A 404 -1.67 6.73 0.73
C ILE A 404 -2.09 7.25 2.10
N PRO A 405 -3.19 6.78 2.71
CA PRO A 405 -3.54 7.10 4.08
C PRO A 405 -2.40 6.74 5.04
N ILE A 406 -2.07 7.64 5.96
CA ILE A 406 -0.96 7.43 6.89
C ILE A 406 -1.38 6.44 7.98
N THR A 407 -0.87 5.21 7.90
CA THR A 407 -1.18 4.13 8.84
C THR A 407 -0.07 3.96 9.88
N ARG A 408 -0.42 3.66 11.14
CA ARG A 408 0.57 3.35 12.20
C ARG A 408 1.16 1.95 12.07
N GLY A 409 0.46 1.02 11.41
CA GLY A 409 0.91 -0.35 11.19
C GLY A 409 1.26 -1.07 12.49
N ARG A 410 2.43 -1.73 12.53
CA ARG A 410 2.93 -2.47 13.71
C ARG A 410 3.59 -1.60 14.80
N ARG A 411 3.36 -0.28 14.81
CA ARG A 411 3.80 0.58 15.92
C ARG A 411 3.04 0.25 17.21
N GLN A 412 3.61 0.62 18.36
CA GLN A 412 2.95 0.42 19.65
C GLN A 412 1.64 1.22 19.70
N LYS A 413 0.53 0.52 19.95
CA LYS A 413 -0.81 1.07 20.18
C LYS A 413 -0.87 1.75 21.55
N ASN A 414 -1.64 2.84 21.65
CA ASN A 414 -1.80 3.60 22.89
C ASN A 414 -3.02 3.16 23.72
N SER A 415 -3.94 2.41 23.09
CA SER A 415 -5.13 1.81 23.70
C SER A 415 -5.23 0.33 23.31
N ASP A 416 -5.91 -0.47 24.13
CA ASP A 416 -6.30 -1.85 23.80
C ASP A 416 -7.58 -1.92 22.93
N GLU A 417 -8.29 -0.80 22.74
CA GLU A 417 -9.49 -0.74 21.91
C GLU A 417 -9.14 -0.53 20.43
N SER A 418 -9.50 -1.51 19.60
CA SER A 418 -9.59 -1.35 18.15
C SER A 418 -11.06 -1.16 17.74
N CYS A 419 -11.29 -0.64 16.53
CA CYS A 419 -12.59 -0.63 15.86
C CYS A 419 -12.39 -0.97 14.38
N LEU A 420 -13.14 -1.97 13.88
CA LEU A 420 -13.23 -2.25 12.45
C LEU A 420 -14.36 -1.44 11.82
N ALA A 421 -14.09 -0.77 10.71
CA ALA A 421 -15.12 -0.24 9.81
C ALA A 421 -14.91 -0.80 8.40
N VAL A 422 -15.98 -1.28 7.75
CA VAL A 422 -15.93 -1.85 6.39
C VAL A 422 -16.95 -1.18 5.49
N PHE A 423 -16.45 -0.53 4.43
CA PHE A 423 -17.26 0.00 3.33
C PHE A 423 -17.35 -1.03 2.19
N PHE A 424 -18.53 -1.09 1.57
CA PHE A 424 -18.79 -1.94 0.40
C PHE A 424 -18.58 -1.16 -0.91
N ALA A 425 -18.38 -1.87 -2.02
CA ALA A 425 -18.11 -1.24 -3.31
C ALA A 425 -19.28 -0.36 -3.81
N GLY A 426 -18.92 0.80 -4.35
CA GLY A 426 -19.81 1.82 -4.90
C GLY A 426 -19.04 3.10 -5.29
N ASP A 427 -19.70 4.01 -6.00
CA ASP A 427 -19.06 5.16 -6.67
C ASP A 427 -18.29 6.08 -5.72
N TYR A 428 -18.72 6.17 -4.46
CA TYR A 428 -18.15 7.07 -3.45
C TYR A 428 -17.31 6.36 -2.38
N THR A 429 -17.08 5.05 -2.47
CA THR A 429 -16.45 4.23 -1.41
C THR A 429 -15.08 4.76 -1.00
N THR A 430 -14.21 5.10 -1.96
CA THR A 430 -12.89 5.67 -1.68
C THR A 430 -12.96 7.05 -1.01
N ALA A 431 -13.93 7.88 -1.40
CA ALA A 431 -14.12 9.21 -0.81
C ALA A 431 -14.69 9.12 0.61
N ASN A 432 -15.65 8.22 0.84
CA ASN A 432 -16.24 7.97 2.15
C ASN A 432 -15.22 7.37 3.13
N ALA A 433 -14.39 6.43 2.67
CA ALA A 433 -13.31 5.85 3.47
C ALA A 433 -12.29 6.92 3.89
N ARG A 434 -11.84 7.79 2.97
CA ARG A 434 -10.98 8.94 3.31
C ARG A 434 -11.66 9.88 4.32
N LYS A 435 -12.91 10.25 4.08
CA LYS A 435 -13.64 11.14 4.98
C LYS A 435 -13.77 10.54 6.39
N LEU A 436 -14.01 9.23 6.54
CA LEU A 436 -14.03 8.60 7.87
C LEU A 436 -12.64 8.61 8.53
N ILE A 437 -11.55 8.44 7.76
CA ILE A 437 -10.19 8.59 8.27
C ILE A 437 -9.96 10.02 8.78
N ASP A 438 -10.34 11.04 8.03
CA ASP A 438 -10.16 12.45 8.41
C ASP A 438 -10.98 12.81 9.67
N GLU A 439 -12.24 12.37 9.75
CA GLU A 439 -13.12 12.57 10.90
C GLU A 439 -12.62 11.85 12.17
N MET A 440 -12.11 10.62 12.05
CA MET A 440 -11.59 9.86 13.19
C MET A 440 -10.22 10.41 13.65
N THR A 441 -9.32 10.72 12.72
CA THR A 441 -7.97 11.23 13.05
C THR A 441 -8.00 12.65 13.61
N SER A 442 -8.88 13.53 13.13
CA SER A 442 -9.08 14.86 13.72
C SER A 442 -9.64 14.81 15.15
N LYS A 443 -10.37 13.74 15.51
CA LYS A 443 -10.82 13.44 16.88
C LYS A 443 -9.76 12.72 17.74
N GLY A 444 -8.55 12.51 17.22
CA GLY A 444 -7.42 11.91 17.94
C GLY A 444 -7.28 10.39 17.84
N PHE A 445 -8.16 9.71 17.08
CA PHE A 445 -8.07 8.27 16.86
C PHE A 445 -7.01 7.92 15.83
N GLN A 446 -6.39 6.75 15.98
CA GLN A 446 -5.25 6.35 15.17
C GLN A 446 -5.68 5.35 14.10
N LEU A 447 -5.39 5.63 12.83
CA LEU A 447 -5.53 4.65 11.76
C LEU A 447 -4.40 3.62 11.88
N VAL A 448 -4.73 2.38 12.26
CA VAL A 448 -3.75 1.30 12.44
C VAL A 448 -3.36 0.75 11.07
N GLN A 449 -4.35 0.33 10.28
CA GLN A 449 -4.14 -0.28 8.97
C GLN A 449 -5.43 -0.21 8.14
N THR A 450 -5.29 -0.50 6.85
CA THR A 450 -6.38 -0.54 5.87
C THR A 450 -6.26 -1.79 5.01
N LYS A 451 -7.33 -2.16 4.30
CA LYS A 451 -7.31 -3.25 3.31
C LYS A 451 -8.37 -3.02 2.24
N GLU A 452 -8.09 -3.39 1.00
CA GLU A 452 -9.08 -3.55 -0.07
C GLU A 452 -9.02 -5.00 -0.59
N VAL A 453 -10.13 -5.74 -0.50
CA VAL A 453 -10.16 -7.18 -0.79
C VAL A 453 -11.55 -7.65 -1.26
N LEU A 454 -11.60 -8.67 -2.11
CA LEU A 454 -12.86 -9.31 -2.55
C LEU A 454 -13.35 -10.30 -1.48
N MET A 455 -14.34 -9.89 -0.68
CA MET A 455 -14.93 -10.72 0.38
C MET A 455 -16.05 -11.62 -0.17
N LYS A 456 -16.07 -12.92 0.17
CA LYS A 456 -17.17 -13.85 -0.17
C LYS A 456 -18.20 -13.90 0.95
N ALA A 457 -19.37 -14.50 0.67
CA ALA A 457 -20.42 -14.68 1.68
C ALA A 457 -19.96 -15.49 2.91
N GLU A 458 -19.09 -16.50 2.71
CA GLU A 458 -18.48 -17.27 3.79
C GLU A 458 -17.61 -16.41 4.71
N ASP A 459 -16.82 -15.51 4.12
CA ASP A 459 -15.96 -14.57 4.86
C ASP A 459 -16.80 -13.53 5.62
N ALA A 460 -17.86 -13.01 4.98
CA ALA A 460 -18.82 -12.10 5.60
C ALA A 460 -19.52 -12.73 6.80
N HIS A 461 -19.88 -14.03 6.75
CA HIS A 461 -20.41 -14.75 7.91
C HIS A 461 -19.40 -14.89 9.05
N ARG A 462 -18.10 -14.99 8.77
CA ARG A 462 -17.04 -15.05 9.79
C ARG A 462 -16.79 -13.69 10.43
N VAL A 463 -16.76 -12.61 9.64
CA VAL A 463 -16.45 -11.26 10.13
C VAL A 463 -17.67 -10.58 10.75
N PHE A 464 -18.78 -10.49 10.01
CA PHE A 464 -19.96 -9.72 10.42
C PHE A 464 -20.97 -10.53 11.26
N GLN A 465 -20.71 -11.83 11.46
CA GLN A 465 -21.46 -12.71 12.34
C GLN A 465 -22.97 -12.65 12.08
N GLN A 466 -23.77 -12.17 13.05
CA GLN A 466 -25.22 -12.07 12.96
C GLN A 466 -25.69 -11.04 11.91
N SER A 467 -24.90 -10.00 11.65
CA SER A 467 -25.21 -8.94 10.68
C SER A 467 -24.86 -9.31 9.24
N ALA A 468 -24.20 -10.45 9.00
CA ALA A 468 -23.69 -10.82 7.67
C ALA A 468 -24.76 -10.82 6.56
N LEU A 469 -25.99 -11.25 6.87
CA LEU A 469 -27.10 -11.31 5.91
C LEU A 469 -27.50 -9.93 5.37
N GLU A 470 -27.24 -8.84 6.10
CA GLU A 470 -27.49 -7.48 5.64
C GLU A 470 -26.47 -7.04 4.56
N PHE A 471 -25.25 -7.57 4.64
CA PHE A 471 -24.11 -7.11 3.84
C PHE A 471 -23.79 -8.00 2.63
N ILE A 472 -24.15 -9.29 2.67
CA ILE A 472 -23.91 -10.24 1.57
C ILE A 472 -24.37 -9.71 0.18
N PRO A 473 -25.57 -9.10 0.02
CA PRO A 473 -26.00 -8.53 -1.27
C PRO A 473 -25.16 -7.36 -1.80
N LEU A 474 -24.25 -6.80 -0.99
CA LEU A 474 -23.36 -5.71 -1.38
C LEU A 474 -21.99 -6.21 -1.88
N LEU A 475 -21.63 -7.46 -1.59
CA LEU A 475 -20.33 -8.06 -1.96
C LEU A 475 -20.18 -8.27 -3.46
N GLU A 476 -21.29 -8.52 -4.17
CA GLU A 476 -21.30 -8.70 -5.63
C GLU A 476 -20.86 -7.45 -6.41
N LYS A 477 -20.86 -6.27 -5.77
CA LYS A 477 -20.49 -4.99 -6.38
C LYS A 477 -18.98 -4.82 -6.59
N GLY A 478 -18.15 -5.57 -5.89
CA GLY A 478 -16.69 -5.43 -5.93
C GLY A 478 -16.02 -5.55 -4.55
N PRO A 479 -14.73 -5.18 -4.44
CA PRO A 479 -13.98 -5.32 -3.20
C PRO A 479 -14.51 -4.42 -2.09
N VAL A 480 -14.38 -4.89 -0.85
CA VAL A 480 -14.67 -4.11 0.36
C VAL A 480 -13.42 -3.37 0.82
N VAL A 481 -13.60 -2.17 1.38
CA VAL A 481 -12.53 -1.37 1.97
C VAL A 481 -12.68 -1.38 3.49
N ALA A 482 -11.72 -2.00 4.18
CA ALA A 482 -11.65 -2.06 5.63
C ALA A 482 -10.66 -1.05 6.20
N LEU A 483 -11.03 -0.49 7.36
CA LEU A 483 -10.24 0.46 8.14
C LEU A 483 -10.20 -0.04 9.59
N GLU A 484 -9.01 -0.17 10.17
CA GLU A 484 -8.84 -0.39 11.61
C GLU A 484 -8.43 0.92 12.30
N PHE A 485 -9.27 1.38 13.23
CA PHE A 485 -8.95 2.49 14.14
C PHE A 485 -8.54 1.98 15.53
N ASN A 486 -7.73 2.74 16.26
CA ASN A 486 -7.35 2.48 17.65
C ASN A 486 -7.44 3.74 18.51
N GLY A 487 -7.89 3.58 19.75
CA GLY A 487 -8.07 4.65 20.74
C GLY A 487 -9.25 4.36 21.67
N ASP A 488 -9.23 4.91 22.88
CA ASP A 488 -10.30 4.69 23.86
C ASP A 488 -11.61 5.33 23.38
N GLY A 489 -12.68 4.53 23.29
CA GLY A 489 -13.96 4.94 22.70
C GLY A 489 -14.01 4.91 21.17
N ALA A 490 -13.03 4.31 20.48
CA ALA A 490 -12.99 4.23 19.02
C ALA A 490 -14.25 3.60 18.42
N VAL A 491 -14.84 2.59 19.07
CA VAL A 491 -16.05 1.93 18.54
C VAL A 491 -17.26 2.87 18.60
N GLU A 492 -17.47 3.54 19.73
CA GLU A 492 -18.58 4.48 19.91
C GLU A 492 -18.45 5.69 18.97
N GLN A 493 -17.26 6.29 18.90
CA GLN A 493 -17.03 7.46 18.06
C GLN A 493 -17.10 7.13 16.56
N CYS A 494 -16.65 5.95 16.14
CA CYS A 494 -16.78 5.49 14.76
C CYS A 494 -18.27 5.31 14.40
N ARG A 495 -19.06 4.67 15.26
CA ARG A 495 -20.51 4.50 15.07
C ARG A 495 -21.27 5.84 15.01
N SER A 496 -20.98 6.78 15.91
CA SER A 496 -21.55 8.14 15.87
C SER A 496 -21.22 8.83 14.53
N THR A 497 -19.94 8.86 14.16
CA THR A 497 -19.48 9.48 12.90
C THR A 497 -20.15 8.84 11.69
N VAL A 498 -20.29 7.50 11.66
CA VAL A 498 -20.94 6.80 10.55
C VAL A 498 -22.43 7.11 10.47
N ASN A 499 -23.14 7.14 11.60
CA ASN A 499 -24.57 7.47 11.62
C ASN A 499 -24.85 8.93 11.23
N GLU A 500 -23.98 9.86 11.62
CA GLU A 500 -24.12 11.30 11.33
C GLU A 500 -23.73 11.62 9.88
N VAL A 501 -22.58 11.10 9.41
CA VAL A 501 -21.97 11.50 8.15
C VAL A 501 -22.39 10.62 6.97
N PHE A 502 -22.69 9.35 7.21
CA PHE A 502 -22.96 8.33 6.18
C PHE A 502 -24.33 7.67 6.33
N SER A 503 -25.32 8.36 6.91
CA SER A 503 -26.69 7.87 7.19
C SER A 503 -27.41 7.14 6.04
N GLY A 504 -27.08 7.45 4.78
CA GLY A 504 -27.61 6.78 3.58
C GLY A 504 -26.76 5.62 3.02
N THR A 505 -25.60 5.33 3.62
CA THR A 505 -24.63 4.32 3.15
C THR A 505 -24.55 3.17 4.14
N LYS A 506 -24.64 1.93 3.65
CA LYS A 506 -24.37 0.74 4.48
C LYS A 506 -22.87 0.60 4.71
N VAL A 507 -22.48 0.64 5.97
CA VAL A 507 -21.09 0.47 6.46
C VAL A 507 -21.18 -0.47 7.65
N PHE A 508 -20.37 -1.53 7.66
CA PHE A 508 -20.21 -2.33 8.88
C PHE A 508 -19.30 -1.56 9.85
N VAL A 509 -19.67 -1.50 11.11
CA VAL A 509 -18.81 -1.01 12.20
C VAL A 509 -18.93 -1.99 13.35
N SER A 510 -17.82 -2.32 14.01
CA SER A 510 -17.80 -3.18 15.20
C SER A 510 -18.90 -2.81 16.20
N GLU A 511 -19.49 -3.82 16.84
CA GLU A 511 -20.63 -3.59 17.74
C GLU A 511 -20.20 -3.02 19.09
N SER A 512 -19.11 -3.54 19.65
CA SER A 512 -18.59 -3.14 20.96
C SER A 512 -17.08 -3.30 21.05
N LYS A 513 -16.43 -2.65 22.04
CA LYS A 513 -15.02 -2.88 22.39
C LYS A 513 -14.68 -4.38 22.58
N ALA A 514 -15.64 -5.16 23.10
CA ALA A 514 -15.43 -6.58 23.38
C ALA A 514 -15.45 -7.48 22.12
N SER A 515 -16.16 -7.08 21.05
CA SER A 515 -16.15 -7.82 19.78
C SER A 515 -15.08 -7.32 18.81
N ALA A 516 -14.73 -6.03 18.89
CA ALA A 516 -13.97 -5.35 17.85
C ALA A 516 -12.59 -5.96 17.55
N SER A 517 -11.87 -6.48 18.55
CA SER A 517 -10.61 -7.21 18.31
C SER A 517 -10.83 -8.48 17.51
N GLN A 518 -11.91 -9.23 17.79
CA GLN A 518 -12.27 -10.43 17.05
C GLN A 518 -12.77 -10.10 15.63
N ASP A 519 -13.49 -9.00 15.46
CA ASP A 519 -13.91 -8.52 14.13
C ASP A 519 -12.68 -8.21 13.25
N VAL A 520 -11.69 -7.48 13.81
CA VAL A 520 -10.39 -7.19 13.18
C VAL A 520 -9.64 -8.47 12.85
N ASP A 521 -9.43 -9.35 13.84
CA ASP A 521 -8.68 -10.61 13.64
C ASP A 521 -9.34 -11.48 12.57
N ASN A 522 -10.67 -11.66 12.61
CA ASN A 522 -11.41 -12.40 11.60
C ASN A 522 -11.25 -11.79 10.20
N PHE A 523 -11.27 -10.45 10.10
CA PHE A 523 -11.09 -9.76 8.82
C PHE A 523 -9.69 -9.97 8.24
N TYR A 524 -8.64 -9.65 9.00
CA TYR A 524 -7.28 -9.72 8.48
C TYR A 524 -6.81 -11.17 8.25
N ASN A 525 -7.28 -12.14 9.06
CA ASN A 525 -7.01 -13.56 8.81
C ASN A 525 -7.53 -14.03 7.44
N PHE A 526 -8.76 -13.69 7.03
CA PHE A 526 -9.24 -14.09 5.69
C PHE A 526 -8.53 -13.30 4.58
N ALA A 527 -8.32 -12.00 4.77
CA ALA A 527 -7.73 -11.14 3.76
C ALA A 527 -6.27 -11.51 3.46
N ASP A 528 -5.52 -11.96 4.47
CA ASP A 528 -4.14 -12.43 4.30
C ASP A 528 -4.08 -13.85 3.72
N MET A 529 -5.02 -14.75 4.08
CA MET A 529 -5.15 -16.06 3.39
C MET A 529 -5.44 -15.90 1.89
N GLN A 530 -6.22 -14.90 1.49
CA GLN A 530 -6.60 -14.65 0.10
C GLN A 530 -5.50 -13.96 -0.73
N MET A 531 -4.61 -13.20 -0.09
CA MET A 531 -3.45 -12.56 -0.75
C MET A 531 -2.15 -13.37 -0.64
N GLY A 532 -2.15 -14.48 0.11
CA GLY A 532 -1.04 -15.43 0.19
C GLY A 532 -1.05 -16.54 -0.87
N MET A 533 -2.06 -16.55 -1.74
CA MET A 533 -2.18 -17.42 -2.94
C MET A 533 -1.90 -16.61 -4.22
#